data_AF-A0A168LSL8-F1
#
_entry.id   AF-A0A168LSL8-F1
#
_cell.length_a   1.000
_cell.length_b   1.000
_cell.length_c   1.000
_cell.angle_alpha   90.00
_cell.angle_beta   90.00
_cell.angle_gamma   90.00
#
_symmetry.space_group_name_H-M   'P 1'
#
loop_
_entity.id
_entity.type
_entity.pdbx_description
1 polymer ?
#
loop_
_entity_poly.entity_id
_entity_poly.type
_entity_poly.pdbx_seq_one_letter_code
_entity_poly.pdbx_strand_id
1 'polypeptide(L)'
;LITNILFVWAWNAATNRCAKIFDMPHDMILFSLVGNPQKDVTGQLITLFYDDRLGYYPNINESTGVHKNGGLPQVGSLKKHLDKDKNDIAYYITIDNVGLAVIDWENWRPTWERNWKPKDVYKKESIELVLQQNLLLVLEAATKRAKADFEKAAKSFMQDTLKLGKFLRPKRLWGYYFFPDCYNHHYNQTSYNGSCFNEEKRRNDALDWLWKESTALHPSV
;
A
#
# COMPACT_ATOMS: atom_id res chain seq x y z
N LEU A 1 0.73 -20.76 7.67
CA LEU A 1 -0.29 -19.84 8.23
C LEU A 1 -1.26 -20.57 9.14
N ILE A 2 -1.90 -21.65 8.65
CA ILE A 2 -2.81 -22.48 9.43
C ILE A 2 -2.21 -23.90 9.48
N THR A 3 -2.24 -24.54 10.66
CA THR A 3 -1.70 -25.89 10.86
C THR A 3 -2.33 -26.87 9.88
N ASN A 4 -1.50 -27.70 9.23
CA ASN A 4 -1.92 -28.70 8.24
C ASN A 4 -2.57 -28.15 6.95
N ILE A 5 -2.44 -26.86 6.67
CA ILE A 5 -2.90 -26.25 5.41
C ILE A 5 -1.70 -25.68 4.64
N LEU A 6 -1.40 -26.29 3.48
CA LEU A 6 -0.32 -25.85 2.59
C LEU A 6 -0.76 -24.69 1.69
N PHE A 7 -2.02 -24.66 1.27
CA PHE A 7 -2.57 -23.63 0.39
C PHE A 7 -3.85 -23.06 1.00
N VAL A 8 -3.82 -21.76 1.30
CA VAL A 8 -4.89 -21.05 1.99
C VAL A 8 -5.79 -20.35 0.98
N TRP A 9 -7.09 -20.61 1.08
CA TRP A 9 -8.11 -19.90 0.31
C TRP A 9 -8.70 -18.82 1.22
N ALA A 10 -8.63 -17.57 0.77
CA ALA A 10 -9.07 -16.42 1.53
C ALA A 10 -10.23 -15.73 0.80
N TRP A 11 -11.36 -15.56 1.49
CA TRP A 11 -12.51 -14.80 0.99
C TRP A 11 -12.56 -13.43 1.66
N ASN A 12 -12.34 -12.36 0.90
CA ASN A 12 -12.38 -10.99 1.42
C ASN A 12 -13.36 -10.11 0.63
N ALA A 13 -14.64 -10.49 0.61
CA ALA A 13 -15.71 -9.72 -0.01
C ALA A 13 -16.82 -9.38 1.00
N ALA A 14 -17.53 -8.27 0.77
CA ALA A 14 -18.59 -7.77 1.65
C ALA A 14 -19.92 -8.54 1.50
N THR A 15 -19.87 -9.87 1.61
CA THR A 15 -21.02 -10.77 1.38
C THR A 15 -22.09 -10.70 2.46
N ASN A 16 -21.76 -10.18 3.63
CA ASN A 16 -22.74 -9.86 4.67
C ASN A 16 -23.82 -8.88 4.20
N ARG A 17 -23.52 -7.99 3.24
CA ARG A 17 -24.53 -7.11 2.62
C ARG A 17 -25.54 -7.92 1.82
N CYS A 18 -25.05 -8.90 1.04
CA CYS A 18 -25.90 -9.77 0.24
C CYS A 18 -26.82 -10.62 1.14
N ALA A 19 -26.27 -11.21 2.20
CA ALA A 19 -27.06 -11.99 3.17
C ALA A 19 -28.18 -11.14 3.82
N LYS A 20 -27.89 -9.88 4.15
CA LYS A 20 -28.89 -8.97 4.76
C LYS A 20 -29.96 -8.49 3.78
N ILE A 21 -29.60 -8.23 2.52
CA ILE A 21 -30.51 -7.63 1.53
C ILE A 21 -31.35 -8.70 0.82
N PHE A 22 -30.76 -9.86 0.52
CA PHE A 22 -31.36 -10.88 -0.34
C PHE A 22 -31.72 -12.18 0.40
N ASP A 23 -31.56 -12.21 1.73
CA ASP A 23 -31.79 -13.40 2.57
C ASP A 23 -31.09 -14.67 2.06
N MET A 24 -29.89 -14.47 1.49
CA MET A 24 -29.09 -15.54 0.92
C MET A 24 -27.90 -15.81 1.84
N PRO A 25 -27.98 -16.76 2.79
CA PRO A 25 -26.80 -17.15 3.57
C PRO A 25 -25.76 -17.74 2.62
N HIS A 26 -24.49 -17.38 2.82
CA HIS A 26 -23.39 -17.88 2.00
C HIS A 26 -22.60 -18.90 2.80
N ASP A 27 -22.46 -20.10 2.25
CA ASP A 27 -21.57 -21.11 2.82
C ASP A 27 -20.12 -20.74 2.49
N MET A 28 -19.33 -20.50 3.54
CA MET A 28 -17.92 -20.12 3.45
C MET A 28 -16.98 -21.22 3.94
N ILE A 29 -17.49 -22.44 4.13
CA ILE A 29 -16.74 -23.56 4.72
C ILE A 29 -15.47 -23.94 3.95
N LEU A 30 -15.42 -23.64 2.64
CA LEU A 30 -14.26 -23.90 1.78
C LEU A 30 -13.09 -22.94 2.02
N PHE A 31 -13.34 -21.77 2.62
CA PHE A 31 -12.31 -20.75 2.81
C PHE A 31 -11.64 -20.91 4.18
N SER A 32 -10.31 -20.98 4.18
CA SER A 32 -9.54 -21.05 5.42
C SER A 32 -9.49 -19.70 6.15
N LEU A 33 -9.68 -18.60 5.42
CA LEU A 33 -9.79 -17.26 5.97
C LEU A 33 -11.00 -16.55 5.37
N VAL A 34 -11.79 -15.89 6.23
CA VAL A 34 -12.90 -15.04 5.82
C VAL A 34 -12.70 -13.65 6.40
N GLY A 35 -12.81 -12.64 5.55
CA GLY A 35 -12.69 -11.23 5.87
C GLY A 35 -13.81 -10.42 5.21
N ASN A 36 -13.90 -9.15 5.60
CA ASN A 36 -14.84 -8.20 5.04
C ASN A 36 -14.17 -6.82 4.90
N PRO A 37 -14.07 -6.26 3.69
CA PRO A 37 -13.37 -4.99 3.47
C PRO A 37 -14.12 -3.75 3.97
N GLN A 38 -15.31 -3.89 4.55
CA GLN A 38 -16.07 -2.75 5.08
C GLN A 38 -15.35 -2.07 6.26
N LYS A 39 -15.45 -0.74 6.33
CA LYS A 39 -14.72 0.12 7.27
C LYS A 39 -14.99 -0.18 8.75
N ASP A 40 -16.22 -0.58 9.09
CA ASP A 40 -16.67 -0.74 10.47
C ASP A 40 -16.55 -2.20 10.97
N VAL A 41 -15.99 -3.09 10.15
CA VAL A 41 -15.81 -4.50 10.52
C VAL A 41 -14.36 -4.71 10.96
N THR A 42 -14.18 -5.03 12.24
CA THR A 42 -12.85 -5.15 12.89
C THR A 42 -12.67 -6.54 13.52
N GLY A 43 -11.46 -6.84 13.99
CA GLY A 43 -11.17 -8.10 14.69
C GLY A 43 -11.12 -9.35 13.78
N GLN A 44 -11.04 -9.15 12.47
CA GLN A 44 -11.04 -10.23 11.48
C GLN A 44 -9.64 -10.82 11.26
N LEU A 45 -9.58 -12.01 10.66
CA LEU A 45 -8.30 -12.65 10.30
C LEU A 45 -7.67 -12.04 9.05
N ILE A 46 -8.45 -11.36 8.20
CA ILE A 46 -7.95 -10.55 7.08
C ILE A 46 -8.29 -9.11 7.42
N THR A 47 -7.29 -8.25 7.54
CA THR A 47 -7.46 -6.82 7.77
C THR A 47 -6.90 -6.07 6.57
N LEU A 48 -7.75 -5.26 5.94
CA LEU A 48 -7.38 -4.42 4.80
C LEU A 48 -7.40 -2.96 5.21
N PHE A 49 -6.25 -2.31 5.13
CA PHE A 49 -6.06 -0.91 5.48
C PHE A 49 -6.00 -0.05 4.22
N TYR A 50 -7.14 0.53 3.86
CA TYR A 50 -7.20 1.55 2.79
C TYR A 50 -6.54 2.87 3.21
N ASP A 51 -6.45 3.82 2.27
CA ASP A 51 -5.80 5.13 2.43
C ASP A 51 -6.29 5.96 3.64
N ASP A 52 -7.53 5.70 4.11
CA ASP A 52 -8.17 6.39 5.22
C ASP A 52 -8.21 5.59 6.54
N ARG A 53 -7.54 4.42 6.60
CA ARG A 53 -7.65 3.47 7.71
C ARG A 53 -6.36 3.16 8.46
N LEU A 54 -5.22 3.69 8.02
CA LEU A 54 -3.93 3.46 8.67
C LEU A 54 -3.10 4.74 8.65
N GLY A 55 -3.10 5.41 9.79
CA GLY A 55 -2.29 6.58 10.03
C GLY A 55 -2.77 7.82 9.28
N TYR A 56 -1.86 8.78 9.18
CA TYR A 56 -2.01 9.96 8.33
C TYR A 56 -1.23 9.78 7.03
N TYR A 57 -1.65 8.82 6.20
CA TYR A 57 -1.06 8.57 4.89
C TYR A 57 -1.19 9.82 3.99
N PRO A 58 -0.07 10.45 3.56
CA PRO A 58 -0.12 11.62 2.69
C PRO A 58 -0.50 11.20 1.28
N ASN A 59 -1.54 11.80 0.72
CA ASN A 59 -1.91 11.58 -0.66
C ASN A 59 -2.64 12.78 -1.26
N ILE A 60 -2.62 12.84 -2.58
CA ILE A 60 -3.37 13.77 -3.41
C ILE A 60 -4.47 12.98 -4.08
N ASN A 61 -5.71 13.49 -4.02
CA ASN A 61 -6.78 12.95 -4.83
C ASN A 61 -6.54 13.35 -6.29
N GLU A 62 -6.20 12.38 -7.14
CA GLU A 62 -5.78 12.60 -8.53
C GLU A 62 -6.84 13.26 -9.41
N SER A 63 -8.14 13.15 -9.04
CA SER A 63 -9.24 13.75 -9.80
C SER A 63 -9.55 15.19 -9.37
N THR A 64 -9.38 15.52 -8.09
CA THR A 64 -9.78 16.81 -7.52
C THR A 64 -8.59 17.71 -7.14
N GLY A 65 -7.38 17.15 -7.08
CA GLY A 65 -6.18 17.84 -6.58
C GLY A 65 -6.19 18.07 -5.07
N VAL A 66 -7.18 17.57 -4.32
CA VAL A 66 -7.27 17.80 -2.87
C VAL A 66 -6.16 17.03 -2.14
N HIS A 67 -5.41 17.76 -1.31
CA HIS A 67 -4.34 17.21 -0.48
C HIS A 67 -4.90 16.63 0.82
N LYS A 68 -4.51 15.39 1.13
CA LYS A 68 -4.68 14.78 2.45
C LYS A 68 -3.32 14.67 3.14
N ASN A 69 -3.26 15.04 4.42
CA ASN A 69 -2.07 14.92 5.27
C ASN A 69 -0.79 15.54 4.67
N GLY A 70 -0.93 16.63 3.92
CA GLY A 70 0.18 17.31 3.24
C GLY A 70 0.42 16.89 1.78
N GLY A 71 -0.36 15.94 1.25
CA GLY A 71 -0.33 15.54 -0.16
C GLY A 71 0.84 14.64 -0.53
N LEU A 72 2.06 15.06 -0.20
CA LEU A 72 3.31 14.41 -0.55
C LEU A 72 3.98 13.74 0.66
N PRO A 73 4.66 12.59 0.48
CA PRO A 73 5.41 11.92 1.55
C PRO A 73 6.41 12.84 2.26
N GLN A 74 7.15 13.68 1.53
CA GLN A 74 8.18 14.56 2.09
C GLN A 74 7.62 15.80 2.81
N VAL A 75 6.31 16.05 2.70
CA VAL A 75 5.59 17.13 3.43
C VAL A 75 4.87 16.54 4.65
N GLY A 76 4.39 15.30 4.56
CA GLY A 76 3.69 14.61 5.62
C GLY A 76 4.53 14.42 6.89
N SER A 77 3.89 14.50 8.05
CA SER A 77 4.56 14.24 9.34
C SER A 77 4.59 12.76 9.67
N LEU A 78 5.73 12.10 9.44
CA LEU A 78 5.92 10.68 9.76
C LEU A 78 5.62 10.36 11.23
N LYS A 79 6.03 11.23 12.17
CA LYS A 79 5.73 11.04 13.60
C LYS A 79 4.23 10.99 13.88
N LYS A 80 3.46 11.98 13.38
CA LYS A 80 2.00 12.02 13.57
C LYS A 80 1.34 10.81 12.91
N HIS A 81 1.82 10.41 11.75
CA HIS A 81 1.35 9.22 11.04
C HIS A 81 1.52 7.95 11.89
N LEU A 82 2.73 7.68 12.39
CA LEU A 82 3.02 6.51 13.22
C LEU A 82 2.31 6.54 14.59
N ASP A 83 2.07 7.72 15.16
CA ASP A 83 1.29 7.84 16.41
C ASP A 83 -0.19 7.48 16.17
N LYS A 84 -0.75 7.84 15.01
CA LYS A 84 -2.10 7.43 14.61
C LYS A 84 -2.15 5.95 14.22
N ASP A 85 -1.15 5.42 13.53
CA ASP A 85 -1.04 4.00 13.18
C ASP A 85 -1.22 3.09 14.40
N LYS A 86 -0.61 3.42 15.54
CA LYS A 86 -0.75 2.64 16.79
C LYS A 86 -2.22 2.44 17.16
N ASN A 87 -3.02 3.50 17.09
CA ASN A 87 -4.43 3.47 17.45
C ASN A 87 -5.26 2.74 16.40
N ASP A 88 -4.98 2.97 15.11
CA ASP A 88 -5.70 2.32 14.02
C ASP A 88 -5.45 0.80 14.00
N ILE A 89 -4.20 0.38 14.21
CA ILE A 89 -3.85 -1.04 14.32
C ILE A 89 -4.56 -1.68 15.50
N ALA A 90 -4.63 -0.98 16.65
CA ALA A 90 -5.36 -1.46 17.82
C ALA A 90 -6.86 -1.58 17.57
N TYR A 91 -7.44 -0.65 16.82
CA TYR A 91 -8.85 -0.65 16.46
C TYR A 91 -9.22 -1.79 15.50
N TYR A 92 -8.46 -1.96 14.42
CA TYR A 92 -8.75 -2.97 13.40
C TYR A 92 -8.32 -4.39 13.80
N ILE A 93 -7.17 -4.52 14.47
CA ILE A 93 -6.59 -5.80 14.89
C ILE A 93 -6.63 -5.88 16.41
N THR A 94 -7.79 -6.25 16.94
CA THR A 94 -8.05 -6.33 18.38
C THR A 94 -7.28 -7.46 19.07
N ILE A 95 -7.01 -8.56 18.35
CA ILE A 95 -6.27 -9.74 18.85
C ILE A 95 -5.10 -10.05 17.91
N ASP A 96 -3.90 -10.19 18.49
CA ASP A 96 -2.72 -10.67 17.77
C ASP A 96 -2.76 -12.20 17.62
N ASN A 97 -3.43 -12.64 16.56
CA ASN A 97 -3.45 -14.01 16.08
C ASN A 97 -2.93 -14.07 14.65
N VAL A 98 -2.71 -15.29 14.16
CA VAL A 98 -2.24 -15.49 12.79
C VAL A 98 -3.33 -15.08 11.81
N GLY A 99 -2.98 -14.16 10.91
CA GLY A 99 -3.90 -13.57 9.94
C GLY A 99 -3.15 -12.62 9.00
N LEU A 100 -3.84 -12.08 8.01
CA LEU A 100 -3.30 -11.14 7.03
C LEU A 100 -3.55 -9.69 7.47
N ALA A 101 -2.55 -8.85 7.33
CA ALA A 101 -2.61 -7.40 7.50
C ALA A 101 -2.11 -6.74 6.22
N VAL A 102 -3.07 -6.41 5.35
CA VAL A 102 -2.81 -5.93 3.99
C VAL A 102 -2.97 -4.42 3.98
N ILE A 103 -1.92 -3.69 3.60
CA ILE A 103 -1.96 -2.23 3.46
C ILE A 103 -2.24 -1.90 1.99
N ASP A 104 -3.34 -1.22 1.74
CA ASP A 104 -3.85 -0.90 0.42
C ASP A 104 -3.69 0.59 0.10
N TRP A 105 -2.43 0.96 -0.13
CA TRP A 105 -2.03 2.33 -0.44
C TRP A 105 -1.66 2.45 -1.91
N GLU A 106 -2.61 2.94 -2.70
CA GLU A 106 -2.46 2.94 -4.14
C GLU A 106 -2.14 4.33 -4.73
N ASN A 107 -2.28 5.40 -3.94
CA ASN A 107 -2.22 6.76 -4.47
C ASN A 107 -0.88 7.13 -5.11
N TRP A 108 0.25 6.70 -4.55
CA TRP A 108 1.57 6.87 -5.16
C TRP A 108 2.39 5.57 -5.12
N ARG A 109 3.52 5.55 -5.84
CA ARG A 109 4.50 4.46 -5.81
C ARG A 109 5.79 4.95 -5.17
N PRO A 110 6.49 4.14 -4.35
CA PRO A 110 7.72 4.58 -3.70
C PRO A 110 8.88 4.81 -4.67
N THR A 111 8.81 4.23 -5.88
CA THR A 111 9.74 4.47 -6.97
C THR A 111 9.24 5.63 -7.82
N TRP A 112 10.04 6.69 -7.94
CA TRP A 112 9.70 7.91 -8.67
C TRP A 112 9.21 7.61 -10.08
N GLU A 113 9.95 6.80 -10.84
CA GLU A 113 9.66 6.45 -12.22
C GLU A 113 8.25 5.85 -12.39
N ARG A 114 7.76 5.13 -11.37
CA ARG A 114 6.46 4.46 -11.39
C ARG A 114 5.25 5.36 -11.13
N ASN A 115 5.47 6.65 -10.84
CA ASN A 115 4.40 7.64 -10.74
C ASN A 115 4.14 8.26 -12.13
N TRP A 116 3.63 7.46 -13.06
CA TRP A 116 3.09 7.93 -14.36
C TRP A 116 1.64 8.37 -14.22
N LYS A 117 1.07 9.00 -15.27
CA LYS A 117 -0.33 9.45 -15.27
C LYS A 117 -1.30 8.34 -14.82
N PRO A 118 -2.23 8.62 -13.90
CA PRO A 118 -2.56 9.93 -13.31
C PRO A 118 -1.70 10.38 -12.11
N LYS A 119 -0.73 9.57 -11.67
CA LYS A 119 0.15 9.81 -10.51
C LYS A 119 1.31 10.78 -10.79
N ASP A 120 1.40 11.35 -11.99
CA ASP A 120 2.44 12.33 -12.32
C ASP A 120 2.29 13.65 -11.54
N VAL A 121 1.13 13.89 -10.91
CA VAL A 121 0.90 15.00 -9.97
C VAL A 121 1.92 14.99 -8.82
N TYR A 122 2.26 13.81 -8.28
CA TYR A 122 3.26 13.68 -7.21
C TYR A 122 4.63 14.17 -7.67
N LYS A 123 4.99 13.94 -8.94
CA LYS A 123 6.25 14.44 -9.50
C LYS A 123 6.22 15.96 -9.63
N LYS A 124 5.14 16.49 -10.23
CA LYS A 124 4.97 17.93 -10.50
C LYS A 124 5.02 18.74 -9.20
N GLU A 125 4.23 18.38 -8.21
CA GLU A 125 4.17 19.11 -6.95
C GLU A 125 5.46 18.94 -6.13
N SER A 126 6.13 17.78 -6.20
CA SER A 126 7.44 17.62 -5.56
C SER A 126 8.50 18.56 -6.16
N ILE A 127 8.47 18.76 -7.47
CA ILE A 127 9.38 19.69 -8.17
C ILE A 127 9.04 21.14 -7.81
N GLU A 128 7.76 21.49 -7.83
CA GLU A 128 7.28 22.82 -7.48
C GLU A 128 7.66 23.19 -6.04
N LEU A 129 7.49 22.26 -5.09
CA LEU A 129 7.91 22.43 -3.70
C LEU A 129 9.39 22.82 -3.59
N VAL A 130 10.27 22.15 -4.35
CA VAL A 130 11.71 22.47 -4.33
C VAL A 130 11.99 23.84 -4.96
N LEU A 131 11.32 24.17 -6.06
CA LEU A 131 11.48 25.48 -6.72
C LEU A 131 10.99 26.63 -5.82
N GLN A 132 9.89 26.45 -5.10
CA GLN A 132 9.38 27.44 -4.14
C GLN A 132 10.34 27.65 -2.96
N GLN A 133 11.09 26.62 -2.55
CA GLN A 133 12.09 26.73 -1.49
C GLN A 133 13.39 27.40 -1.95
N ASN A 134 13.73 27.31 -3.25
CA ASN A 134 14.90 27.95 -3.81
C ASN A 134 14.67 28.34 -5.28
N LEU A 135 14.30 29.60 -5.49
CA LEU A 135 14.00 30.18 -6.80
C LEU A 135 15.21 30.26 -7.75
N LEU A 136 16.43 30.04 -7.26
CA LEU A 136 17.64 30.05 -8.08
C LEU A 136 17.97 28.66 -8.68
N LEU A 137 17.27 27.60 -8.25
CA LEU A 137 17.46 26.28 -8.84
C LEU A 137 16.89 26.20 -10.24
N VAL A 138 17.70 25.70 -11.17
CA VAL A 138 17.19 25.29 -12.49
C VAL A 138 16.37 24.01 -12.38
N LEU A 139 15.43 23.82 -13.32
CA LEU A 139 14.45 22.73 -13.30
C LEU A 139 15.07 21.33 -13.16
N GLU A 140 16.20 21.07 -13.82
CA GLU A 140 16.89 19.78 -13.74
C GLU A 140 17.39 19.49 -12.31
N ALA A 141 18.04 20.46 -11.68
CA ALA A 141 18.53 20.34 -10.31
C ALA A 141 17.37 20.20 -9.32
N ALA A 142 16.29 20.96 -9.51
CA ALA A 142 15.07 20.83 -8.72
C ALA A 142 14.43 19.45 -8.86
N THR A 143 14.39 18.89 -10.09
CA THR A 143 13.85 17.55 -10.36
C THR A 143 14.65 16.45 -9.68
N LYS A 144 15.99 16.52 -9.76
CA LYS A 144 16.85 15.56 -9.08
C LYS A 144 16.66 15.60 -7.56
N ARG A 145 16.53 16.80 -6.99
CA ARG A 145 16.28 16.98 -5.56
C ARG A 145 14.90 16.47 -5.15
N ALA A 146 13.86 16.83 -5.90
CA ALA A 146 12.49 16.40 -5.68
C ALA A 146 12.36 14.88 -5.69
N LYS A 147 12.99 14.21 -6.66
CA LYS A 147 13.07 12.75 -6.70
C LYS A 147 13.67 12.18 -5.41
N ALA A 148 14.85 12.66 -5.01
CA ALA A 148 15.55 12.16 -3.84
C ALA A 148 14.75 12.35 -2.54
N ASP A 149 14.13 13.52 -2.37
CA ASP A 149 13.32 13.82 -1.19
C ASP A 149 12.03 12.97 -1.16
N PHE A 150 11.36 12.83 -2.30
CA PHE A 150 10.16 11.99 -2.44
C PHE A 150 10.45 10.52 -2.12
N GLU A 151 11.44 9.90 -2.78
CA GLU A 151 11.73 8.46 -2.60
C GLU A 151 12.23 8.17 -1.17
N LYS A 152 13.01 9.07 -0.57
CA LYS A 152 13.45 8.96 0.82
C LYS A 152 12.26 8.98 1.79
N ALA A 153 11.34 9.93 1.60
CA ALA A 153 10.17 10.05 2.45
C ALA A 153 9.19 8.89 2.23
N ALA A 154 8.90 8.52 0.98
CA ALA A 154 8.06 7.38 0.63
C ALA A 154 8.56 6.08 1.25
N LYS A 155 9.88 5.82 1.16
CA LYS A 155 10.52 4.69 1.86
C LYS A 155 10.29 4.76 3.36
N SER A 156 10.51 5.92 3.98
CA SER A 156 10.39 6.07 5.44
C SER A 156 8.96 5.80 5.92
N PHE A 157 7.95 6.37 5.24
CA PHE A 157 6.55 6.08 5.50
C PHE A 157 6.25 4.59 5.35
N MET A 158 6.51 4.01 4.18
CA MET A 158 6.12 2.62 3.94
C MET A 158 6.83 1.63 4.87
N GLN A 159 8.13 1.81 5.07
CA GLN A 159 8.97 0.91 5.87
C GLN A 159 8.65 1.01 7.36
N ASP A 160 8.51 2.22 7.90
CA ASP A 160 8.31 2.38 9.34
C ASP A 160 6.89 2.01 9.78
N THR A 161 5.88 2.16 8.90
CA THR A 161 4.54 1.60 9.12
C THR A 161 4.58 0.08 9.22
N LEU A 162 5.32 -0.62 8.34
CA LEU A 162 5.48 -2.08 8.43
C LEU A 162 6.22 -2.50 9.71
N LYS A 163 7.30 -1.80 10.07
CA LYS A 163 8.01 -2.05 11.34
C LYS A 163 7.09 -1.94 12.53
N LEU A 164 6.31 -0.86 12.58
CA LEU A 164 5.36 -0.62 13.67
C LEU A 164 4.26 -1.69 13.69
N GLY A 165 3.69 -2.02 12.53
CA GLY A 165 2.70 -3.09 12.39
C GLY A 165 3.20 -4.42 12.93
N LYS A 166 4.39 -4.86 12.51
CA LYS A 166 5.02 -6.09 13.00
C LYS A 166 5.37 -6.04 14.49
N PHE A 167 5.82 -4.89 14.98
CA PHE A 167 6.10 -4.73 16.41
C PHE A 167 4.84 -4.88 17.26
N LEU A 168 3.73 -4.27 16.84
CA LEU A 168 2.46 -4.31 17.58
C LEU A 168 1.69 -5.62 17.40
N ARG A 169 1.79 -6.25 16.21
CA ARG A 169 1.06 -7.46 15.83
C ARG A 169 2.01 -8.45 15.13
N PRO A 170 2.96 -9.06 15.87
CA PRO A 170 4.00 -9.90 15.30
C PRO A 170 3.49 -11.22 14.71
N LYS A 171 2.28 -11.67 15.06
CA LYS A 171 1.69 -12.88 14.46
C LYS A 171 0.95 -12.62 13.15
N ARG A 172 0.68 -11.36 12.83
CA ARG A 172 0.05 -10.97 11.56
C ARG A 172 1.08 -10.94 10.43
N LEU A 173 0.64 -11.37 9.26
CA LEU A 173 1.42 -11.28 8.03
C LEU A 173 1.13 -9.94 7.36
N TRP A 174 2.09 -9.03 7.51
CA TRP A 174 2.11 -7.68 6.95
C TRP A 174 2.70 -7.63 5.54
N GLY A 175 2.03 -6.89 4.67
CA GLY A 175 2.51 -6.55 3.34
C GLY A 175 1.63 -5.49 2.67
N TYR A 176 2.13 -4.88 1.60
CA TYR A 176 1.34 -3.96 0.78
C TYR A 176 0.64 -4.72 -0.35
N TYR A 177 -0.64 -4.42 -0.56
CA TYR A 177 -1.34 -4.79 -1.79
C TYR A 177 -0.59 -4.25 -3.00
N PHE A 178 -0.64 -4.98 -4.12
CA PHE A 178 -0.03 -4.64 -5.40
C PHE A 178 1.50 -4.79 -5.47
N PHE A 179 2.16 -5.21 -4.39
CA PHE A 179 3.62 -5.37 -4.37
C PHE A 179 4.07 -6.84 -4.25
N PRO A 180 5.02 -7.30 -5.11
CA PRO A 180 5.55 -6.59 -6.28
C PRO A 180 4.55 -6.55 -7.44
N ASP A 181 4.71 -5.57 -8.33
CA ASP A 181 4.06 -5.55 -9.64
C ASP A 181 5.09 -5.89 -10.73
N CYS A 182 4.63 -6.62 -11.73
CA CYS A 182 5.35 -7.08 -12.91
C CYS A 182 5.21 -6.11 -14.10
N TYR A 183 4.14 -5.29 -14.12
CA TYR A 183 3.74 -4.41 -15.22
C TYR A 183 3.74 -5.10 -16.60
N ASN A 184 3.38 -6.38 -16.64
CA ASN A 184 3.33 -7.22 -17.84
C ASN A 184 1.93 -7.19 -18.49
N HIS A 185 1.29 -6.03 -18.58
CA HIS A 185 -0.09 -5.90 -19.07
C HIS A 185 -0.21 -5.75 -20.60
N HIS A 186 0.86 -6.02 -21.36
CA HIS A 186 0.85 -5.90 -22.82
C HIS A 186 0.35 -7.17 -23.52
N TYR A 187 -0.75 -7.74 -23.03
CA TYR A 187 -1.32 -9.00 -23.50
C TYR A 187 -1.72 -8.98 -24.99
N ASN A 188 -1.90 -7.79 -25.59
CA ASN A 188 -2.22 -7.63 -27.00
C ASN A 188 -0.99 -7.71 -27.95
N GLN A 189 0.23 -7.83 -27.42
CA GLN A 189 1.43 -7.97 -28.27
C GLN A 189 1.64 -9.43 -28.68
N THR A 190 1.99 -9.67 -29.95
CA THR A 190 2.23 -11.03 -30.47
C THR A 190 3.41 -11.72 -29.80
N SER A 191 4.38 -10.97 -29.27
CA SER A 191 5.53 -11.47 -28.51
C SER A 191 5.26 -11.65 -27.02
N TYR A 192 4.01 -11.48 -26.57
CA TYR A 192 3.66 -11.56 -25.16
C TYR A 192 3.88 -12.97 -24.59
N ASN A 193 4.69 -13.07 -23.54
CA ASN A 193 5.03 -14.34 -22.87
C ASN A 193 4.78 -14.31 -21.35
N GLY A 194 4.09 -13.27 -20.85
CA GLY A 194 3.81 -13.08 -19.43
C GLY A 194 5.02 -12.70 -18.56
N SER A 195 6.24 -12.59 -19.10
CA SER A 195 7.42 -12.23 -18.31
C SER A 195 7.42 -10.76 -17.91
N CYS A 196 7.86 -10.45 -16.70
CA CYS A 196 8.16 -9.07 -16.29
C CYS A 196 9.35 -8.55 -17.09
N PHE A 197 9.30 -7.27 -17.49
CA PHE A 197 10.42 -6.61 -18.14
C PHE A 197 11.66 -6.57 -17.23
N ASN A 198 12.86 -6.63 -17.82
CA ASN A 198 14.11 -6.54 -17.06
C ASN A 198 14.26 -5.23 -16.29
N GLU A 199 13.67 -4.14 -16.78
CA GLU A 199 13.62 -2.88 -16.05
C GLU A 199 12.75 -2.98 -14.79
N GLU A 200 11.60 -3.64 -14.87
CA GLU A 200 10.71 -3.81 -13.71
C GLU A 200 11.29 -4.76 -12.67
N LYS A 201 12.04 -5.79 -13.09
CA LYS A 201 12.83 -6.62 -12.17
C LYS A 201 13.86 -5.76 -11.41
N ARG A 202 14.67 -4.95 -12.12
CA ARG A 202 15.66 -4.05 -11.48
C ARG A 202 15.01 -3.05 -10.52
N ARG A 203 13.87 -2.47 -10.88
CA ARG A 203 13.11 -1.56 -10.02
C ARG A 203 12.57 -2.29 -8.78
N ASN A 204 12.12 -3.53 -8.91
CA ASN A 204 11.73 -4.36 -7.78
C ASN A 204 12.94 -4.74 -6.91
N ASP A 205 14.10 -5.04 -7.47
CA ASP A 205 15.33 -5.29 -6.70
C ASP A 205 15.72 -4.06 -5.84
N ALA A 206 15.53 -2.84 -6.36
CA ALA A 206 15.77 -1.60 -5.63
C ALA A 206 14.80 -1.37 -4.45
N LEU A 207 13.70 -2.13 -4.38
CA LEU A 207 12.76 -2.16 -3.25
C LEU A 207 13.08 -3.26 -2.23
N ASP A 208 14.31 -3.80 -2.20
CA ASP A 208 14.77 -4.79 -1.21
C ASP A 208 14.42 -4.43 0.25
N TRP A 209 14.44 -3.14 0.58
CA TRP A 209 14.03 -2.64 1.90
C TRP A 209 12.56 -2.94 2.24
N LEU A 210 11.68 -3.02 1.24
CA LEU A 210 10.26 -3.34 1.39
C LEU A 210 10.07 -4.85 1.57
N TRP A 211 10.82 -5.66 0.81
CA TRP A 211 10.75 -7.12 0.86
C TRP A 211 11.23 -7.65 2.20
N LYS A 212 12.37 -7.13 2.67
CA LYS A 212 12.95 -7.49 3.98
C LYS A 212 12.06 -7.10 5.14
N GLU A 213 11.31 -6.02 5.00
CA GLU A 213 10.40 -5.57 6.04
C GLU A 213 9.04 -6.30 6.00
N SER A 214 8.63 -6.80 4.84
CA SER A 214 7.37 -7.53 4.69
C SER A 214 7.45 -8.93 5.28
N THR A 215 6.29 -9.47 5.66
CA THR A 215 6.14 -10.88 6.11
C THR A 215 5.19 -11.68 5.21
N ALA A 216 4.49 -10.99 4.30
CA ALA A 216 3.82 -11.56 3.14
C ALA A 216 3.91 -10.59 1.95
N LEU A 217 3.78 -11.12 0.74
CA LEU A 217 3.68 -10.35 -0.49
C LEU A 217 2.26 -10.49 -1.05
N HIS A 218 1.69 -9.41 -1.59
CA HIS A 218 0.31 -9.38 -2.08
C HIS A 218 0.27 -8.85 -3.52
N PRO A 219 0.89 -9.53 -4.50
CA PRO A 219 0.79 -9.15 -5.90
C PRO A 219 -0.66 -9.25 -6.38
N SER A 220 -1.07 -8.34 -7.26
CA SER A 220 -2.35 -8.43 -7.97
C SER A 220 -2.13 -9.14 -9.30
N VAL A 221 -3.02 -10.07 -9.64
CA VAL A 221 -2.95 -10.88 -10.87
C VAL A 221 -4.18 -10.70 -11.75
#